data_AF-A0A674CVY6-F1
#
_entry.id   AF-A0A674CVY6-F1
#
_cell.length_a   1.000
_cell.length_b   1.000
_cell.length_c   1.000
_cell.angle_alpha   90.00
_cell.angle_beta   90.00
_cell.angle_gamma   90.00
#
_symmetry.space_group_name_H-M   'P 1'
#
loop_
_entity.id
_entity.type
_entity.pdbx_description
1 polymer ?
#
loop_
_entity_poly.entity_id
_entity_poly.type
_entity_poly.pdbx_seq_one_letter_code
_entity_poly.pdbx_strand_id
1 'polypeptide(L)' 'MQHYSYNIHSQLEHPQPKYYGTGYADTRKWEWLVNQHRDSYYSYMGHFDLLNYFSVAENERKA' A
#
# COMPACT_ATOMS: atom_id res chain seq x y z
N MET A 1 24.88 28.66 5.71
CA MET A 1 24.23 27.34 5.72
C MET A 1 22.94 27.44 6.52
N GLN A 2 21.78 27.44 5.86
CA GLN A 2 20.49 27.46 6.55
C GLN A 2 20.14 26.03 6.98
N HIS A 3 19.96 25.82 8.28
CA HIS A 3 19.48 24.56 8.82
C HIS A 3 17.98 24.42 8.49
N TYR A 4 17.65 23.50 7.60
CA TYR A 4 16.26 23.14 7.29
C TYR A 4 15.78 22.18 8.38
N SER A 5 15.30 22.72 9.50
CA SER A 5 14.59 21.89 10.49
C SER A 5 13.25 21.49 9.89
N TYR A 6 13.17 20.28 9.36
CA TYR A 6 11.91 19.65 8.99
C TYR A 6 11.05 19.53 10.26
N ASN A 7 9.95 20.29 10.31
CA ASN A 7 8.96 20.19 11.37
C ASN A 7 8.08 18.96 11.12
N ILE A 8 8.59 17.77 11.45
CA ILE A 8 7.88 16.48 11.28
C ILE A 8 6.69 16.38 12.28
N HIS A 9 6.74 17.13 13.37
CA HIS A 9 5.82 17.00 14.50
C HIS A 9 4.45 17.66 14.26
N SER A 10 4.33 18.62 13.34
CA SER A 10 3.06 19.30 13.05
C SER A 10 2.08 18.47 12.19
N GLN A 11 2.51 17.33 11.64
CA GLN A 11 1.73 16.53 10.69
C GLN A 11 1.17 15.22 11.29
N LEU A 12 1.39 14.95 12.58
CA LEU A 12 0.98 13.70 13.24
C LEU A 12 -0.54 13.50 13.28
N GLU A 13 -1.32 14.58 13.16
CA GLU A 13 -2.79 14.47 13.11
C GLU A 13 -3.30 14.04 11.74
N HIS A 14 -2.53 14.25 10.68
CA HIS A 14 -2.95 13.91 9.32
C HIS A 14 -2.93 12.38 9.10
N PRO A 15 -3.84 11.81 8.29
CA PRO A 15 -3.86 10.38 8.00
C PRO A 15 -2.64 9.81 7.25
N GLN A 16 -1.84 10.59 6.50
CA GLN A 16 -0.70 10.01 5.75
C GLN A 16 0.30 9.26 6.62
N PRO A 17 0.75 9.77 7.78
CA PRO A 17 1.62 9.00 8.66
C PRO A 17 0.96 7.79 9.32
N LYS A 18 -0.39 7.73 9.37
CA LYS A 18 -1.13 6.67 10.08
C LYS A 18 -1.45 5.48 9.18
N TYR A 19 -1.77 5.72 7.92
CA TYR A 19 -2.26 4.68 7.00
C TYR A 19 -1.40 4.61 5.74
N TYR A 20 -0.69 3.49 5.60
CA TYR A 20 0.08 3.19 4.39
C TYR A 20 -0.80 3.25 3.15
N GLY A 21 -0.32 3.90 2.09
CA GLY A 21 -1.05 4.08 0.84
C GLY A 21 -1.91 5.35 0.76
N THR A 22 -2.05 6.11 1.85
CA THR A 22 -2.71 7.42 1.80
C THR A 22 -1.91 8.38 0.92
N GLY A 23 -2.47 8.75 -0.22
CA GLY A 23 -1.86 9.69 -1.17
C GLY A 23 -1.89 11.14 -0.70
N TYR A 24 -1.24 11.98 -1.50
CA TYR A 24 -1.19 13.43 -1.42
C TYR A 24 -1.17 14.02 -2.85
N ALA A 25 -1.33 15.33 -2.98
CA ALA A 25 -1.50 15.98 -4.28
C ALA A 25 -0.36 15.66 -5.29
N ASP A 26 0.86 15.48 -4.81
CA ASP A 26 2.02 15.18 -5.66
C ASP A 26 2.40 13.68 -5.70
N THR A 27 1.50 12.79 -5.24
CA THR A 27 1.72 11.35 -5.37
C THR A 27 1.92 10.99 -6.83
N ARG A 28 3.09 10.41 -7.12
CA ARG A 28 3.45 10.03 -8.48
C ARG A 28 2.67 8.79 -8.90
N LYS A 29 2.43 8.66 -10.21
CA LYS A 29 1.75 7.48 -10.78
C LYS A 29 2.34 6.16 -10.29
N TRP A 30 3.68 6.06 -10.18
CA TRP A 30 4.34 4.84 -9.73
C TRP A 30 4.03 4.52 -8.26
N GLU A 31 4.03 5.52 -7.37
CA GLU A 31 3.73 5.36 -5.94
C GLU A 31 2.30 4.86 -5.76
N TRP A 32 1.37 5.48 -6.48
CA TRP A 32 -0.04 5.09 -6.47
C TRP A 32 -0.26 3.66 -6.97
N LEU A 33 0.38 3.30 -8.08
CA LEU A 33 0.26 1.95 -8.64
C LEU A 33 0.87 0.89 -7.72
N VAL A 34 2.02 1.15 -7.10
CA VAL A 34 2.62 0.18 -6.16
C VAL A 34 1.70 -0.05 -4.96
N ASN A 35 1.09 1.00 -4.41
CA ASN A 35 0.12 0.85 -3.32
C ASN A 35 -1.07 -0.02 -3.76
N GLN A 36 -1.66 0.24 -4.93
CA GLN A 36 -2.77 -0.59 -5.44
C GLN A 36 -2.40 -2.07 -5.65
N HIS A 37 -1.23 -2.35 -6.23
CA HIS A 37 -0.80 -3.74 -6.43
C HIS A 37 -0.57 -4.44 -5.10
N ARG A 38 0.06 -3.76 -4.14
CA ARG A 38 0.28 -4.28 -2.79
C ARG A 38 -1.04 -4.60 -2.09
N ASP A 39 -2.01 -3.69 -2.15
CA ASP A 39 -3.30 -3.86 -1.48
C ASP A 39 -4.15 -4.96 -2.16
N SER A 40 -3.98 -5.15 -3.48
CA SER A 40 -4.54 -6.28 -4.21
C SER A 40 -3.95 -7.60 -3.71
N TYR A 41 -2.62 -7.71 -3.61
CA TYR A 41 -1.98 -8.92 -3.07
C TYR A 41 -2.39 -9.22 -1.63
N TYR A 42 -2.50 -8.21 -0.77
CA TYR A 42 -3.02 -8.40 0.59
C TYR A 42 -4.45 -8.95 0.58
N SER A 43 -5.30 -8.46 -0.33
CA SER A 43 -6.66 -8.97 -0.50
C SER A 43 -6.66 -10.42 -0.99
N TYR A 44 -5.79 -10.75 -1.95
CA TYR A 44 -5.68 -12.10 -2.50
C TYR A 44 -5.26 -13.11 -1.43
N MET A 45 -4.32 -12.74 -0.56
CA MET A 45 -3.87 -13.59 0.55
C MET A 45 -4.88 -13.64 1.71
N GLY A 46 -5.59 -12.55 1.98
CA GLY A 46 -6.55 -12.44 3.08
C GLY A 46 -7.91 -13.10 2.81
N HIS A 47 -8.32 -13.20 1.54
CA HIS A 47 -9.59 -13.81 1.16
C HIS A 47 -9.40 -15.23 0.66
N PHE A 48 -9.78 -16.21 1.48
CA PHE A 48 -9.57 -17.63 1.17
C PHE A 48 -10.23 -18.07 -0.15
N ASP A 49 -11.43 -17.58 -0.46
CA ASP A 49 -12.12 -17.91 -1.71
C ASP A 49 -11.35 -17.43 -2.94
N LEU A 50 -10.74 -16.25 -2.84
CA LEU A 50 -9.97 -15.65 -3.93
C LEU A 50 -8.61 -16.31 -4.08
N LEU A 51 -7.94 -16.63 -2.97
CA LEU A 51 -6.73 -17.44 -2.96
C LEU A 51 -6.98 -18.81 -3.63
N ASN A 52 -8.08 -19.46 -3.29
CA ASN A 52 -8.47 -20.74 -3.88
C ASN A 52 -8.70 -20.62 -5.38
N TYR A 53 -9.40 -19.58 -5.80
CA TYR A 53 -9.66 -19.32 -7.21
C TYR A 53 -8.35 -19.21 -8.00
N PHE A 54 -7.37 -18.43 -7.52
CA PHE A 54 -6.08 -18.30 -8.18
C PHE A 54 -5.28 -19.61 -8.18
N SER A 55 -5.20 -20.33 -7.06
CA SER A 55 -4.47 -21.60 -7.00
C SER A 55 -5.06 -22.67 -7.95
N VAL A 56 -6.38 -22.72 -8.09
CA VAL A 56 -7.03 -23.63 -9.05
C VAL A 56 -6.79 -23.18 -10.49
N ALA A 57 -6.89 -21.87 -10.76
CA ALA A 57 -6.68 -21.33 -12.11
C ALA A 57 -5.24 -21.51 -12.60
N GLU A 58 -4.25 -21.37 -11.70
CA GLU A 58 -2.83 -21.56 -12.00
C GLU A 58 -2.37 -23.02 -11.89
N ASN A 59 -3.23 -23.91 -11.37
CA ASN A 59 -2.91 -25.32 -11.08
C ASN A 59 -1.67 -25.47 -10.17
N GLU A 60 -1.61 -24.64 -9.14
CA GLU A 60 -0.50 -24.59 -8.17
C GLU A 60 -1.00 -24.71 -6.73
N ARG A 61 -0.12 -25.17 -5.83
CA ARG A 61 -0.42 -25.26 -4.39
C ARG A 61 -0.39 -23.88 -3.72
N LYS A 62 -1.14 -23.72 -2.63
CA LYS A 62 -1.29 -22.44 -1.89
C LYS A 62 -0.07 -22.04 -1.03
N ALA A 63 0.98 -22.86 -0.99
CA ALA A 63 2.13 -22.74 -0.08
C ALA A 63 3.43 -23.10 -0.80
#